data_AF-A0AAV1A4Y8-F1
#
_entry.id   AF-A0AAV1A4Y8-F1
#
_cell.length_a   1.000
_cell.length_b   1.000
_cell.length_c   1.000
_cell.angle_alpha   90.00
_cell.angle_beta   90.00
_cell.angle_gamma   90.00
#
_symmetry.space_group_name_H-M   'P 1'
#
loop_
_entity.id
_entity.type
_entity.pdbx_description
1 polymer ?
#
loop_
_entity_poly.entity_id
_entity_poly.type
_entity_poly.pdbx_seq_one_letter_code
_entity_poly.pdbx_strand_id
1 'polypeptide(L)'
;MSSGRKSLGHQKIEIKKMSSESNLQVTFSRRRSGLFKKVDEFCTLCDAKIALVVFSPSENVFSFGHPNIDTVIDRYLSRIPPQNNDIMQFIEARHKTNVCEINDQLTQINNTLDVEKKLGDELSHLQKEYETQFWWTCSHNRMNWIQLEIFKKALKEFRNLVAQHTDRLVI
;
A
#
# COMPACT_ATOMS: atom_id res chain seq x y z
N MET A 1 -12.77 36.41 4.96
CA MET A 1 -13.15 35.56 6.11
C MET A 1 -12.01 34.58 6.34
N SER A 2 -11.24 34.73 7.43
CA SER A 2 -10.08 33.87 7.67
C SER A 2 -10.55 32.45 8.00
N SER A 3 -10.05 31.47 7.26
CA SER A 3 -10.29 30.06 7.54
C SER A 3 -9.52 29.66 8.81
N GLY A 4 -10.20 29.66 9.95
CA GLY A 4 -9.64 29.17 11.21
C GLY A 4 -9.25 27.69 11.10
N ARG A 5 -8.06 27.32 11.61
CA ARG A 5 -7.62 25.92 11.65
C ARG A 5 -8.57 25.10 12.53
N LYS A 6 -8.98 23.93 12.04
CA LYS A 6 -9.90 23.00 12.73
C LYS A 6 -9.32 22.39 14.02
N SER A 7 -8.00 22.41 14.22
CA SER A 7 -7.36 21.93 15.45
C SER A 7 -6.04 22.64 15.73
N LEU A 8 -5.61 22.57 16.99
CA LEU A 8 -4.36 23.14 17.49
C LEU A 8 -3.11 22.30 17.11
N GLY A 9 -3.30 21.13 16.48
CA GLY A 9 -2.21 20.24 16.09
C GLY A 9 -1.50 19.57 17.27
N HIS A 10 -0.28 19.08 17.04
CA HIS A 10 0.56 18.50 18.09
C HIS A 10 1.03 19.61 19.04
N GLN A 11 0.73 19.49 20.32
CA GLN A 11 1.17 20.43 21.34
C GLN A 11 2.24 19.81 22.24
N LYS A 12 3.23 20.62 22.62
CA LYS A 12 4.24 20.23 23.60
C LYS A 12 3.56 20.04 24.96
N ILE A 13 3.88 18.94 25.64
CA ILE A 13 3.42 18.62 26.99
C ILE A 13 4.61 18.36 27.91
N GLU A 14 4.43 18.54 29.21
CA GLU A 14 5.43 18.20 30.22
C GLU A 14 5.59 16.69 30.37
N ILE A 15 6.80 16.21 30.67
CA ILE A 15 7.08 14.80 30.96
C ILE A 15 6.77 14.52 32.44
N LYS A 16 5.48 14.48 32.76
CA LYS A 16 4.95 14.11 34.07
C LYS A 16 3.66 13.30 33.91
N LYS A 17 3.19 12.65 34.97
CA LYS A 17 1.91 11.92 34.95
C LYS A 17 0.77 12.89 34.62
N MET A 18 -0.04 12.54 33.62
CA MET A 18 -1.21 13.33 33.25
C MET A 18 -2.29 13.21 34.32
N SER A 19 -2.95 14.31 34.65
CA SER A 19 -4.03 14.33 35.65
C SER A 19 -5.37 13.84 35.12
N SER A 20 -5.66 14.11 33.84
CA SER A 20 -6.88 13.64 33.18
C SER A 20 -6.73 12.18 32.75
N GLU A 21 -7.58 11.32 33.30
CA GLU A 21 -7.58 9.87 33.00
C GLU A 21 -7.86 9.60 31.51
N SER A 22 -8.82 10.29 30.90
CA SER A 22 -9.11 10.15 29.47
C SER A 22 -7.89 10.48 28.59
N ASN A 23 -7.23 11.62 28.87
CA ASN A 23 -6.04 12.02 28.13
C ASN A 23 -4.87 11.06 28.39
N LEU A 24 -4.75 10.52 29.61
CA LEU A 24 -3.74 9.52 29.97
C LEU A 24 -3.93 8.23 29.14
N GLN A 25 -5.15 7.70 29.08
CA GLN A 25 -5.49 6.47 28.34
C GLN A 25 -5.26 6.61 26.83
N VAL A 26 -5.68 7.74 26.25
CA VAL A 26 -5.44 8.04 24.83
C VAL A 26 -3.94 8.19 24.55
N THR A 27 -3.22 8.91 25.41
CA THR A 27 -1.77 9.13 25.26
C THR A 27 -1.00 7.82 25.42
N PHE A 28 -1.36 7.00 26.39
CA PHE A 28 -0.80 5.66 26.57
C PHE A 28 -0.96 4.83 25.29
N SER A 29 -2.18 4.75 24.77
CA SER A 29 -2.46 3.97 23.56
C SER A 29 -1.65 4.45 22.36
N ARG A 30 -1.58 5.77 22.14
CA ARG A 30 -0.80 6.35 21.03
C ARG A 30 0.70 6.15 21.20
N ARG A 31 1.24 6.39 22.40
CA ARG A 31 2.68 6.26 22.68
C ARG A 31 3.13 4.82 22.65
N ARG A 32 2.36 3.88 23.22
CA ARG A 32 2.62 2.44 23.16
C ARG A 32 2.72 1.96 21.71
N SER A 33 1.73 2.30 20.89
CA SER A 33 1.74 1.93 19.47
C SER A 33 2.92 2.55 18.71
N GLY A 34 3.23 3.83 18.97
CA GLY A 34 4.39 4.49 18.36
C GLY A 34 5.73 3.89 18.80
N LEU A 35 5.85 3.53 20.07
CA LEU A 35 7.03 2.87 20.62
C LEU A 35 7.22 1.48 20.00
N PHE A 36 6.16 0.68 19.92
CA PHE A 36 6.23 -0.66 19.32
C PHE A 36 6.70 -0.59 17.86
N LYS A 37 6.16 0.35 17.07
CA LYS A 37 6.62 0.58 15.69
C LYS A 37 8.10 0.97 15.64
N LYS A 38 8.56 1.85 16.53
CA LYS A 38 9.97 2.27 16.54
C LYS A 38 10.91 1.14 16.93
N VAL A 39 10.50 0.29 17.88
CA VAL A 39 11.29 -0.88 18.27
C VAL A 39 11.29 -1.90 17.14
N ASP A 40 10.17 -2.13 16.45
CA ASP A 40 10.08 -3.03 15.30
C ASP A 40 11.00 -2.58 14.14
N GLU A 41 10.95 -1.30 13.79
CA GLU A 41 11.88 -0.68 12.83
C GLU A 41 13.34 -0.89 13.26
N PHE A 42 13.65 -0.65 14.53
CA PHE A 42 15.01 -0.80 15.05
C PHE A 42 15.49 -2.26 15.04
N CYS A 43 14.64 -3.21 15.42
CA CYS A 43 14.95 -4.64 15.36
C CYS A 43 15.26 -5.06 13.92
N THR A 44 14.43 -4.61 12.98
CA THR A 44 14.60 -4.90 11.54
C THR A 44 15.89 -4.30 10.97
N LEU A 45 16.21 -3.05 11.32
CA LEU A 45 17.38 -2.35 10.78
C LEU A 45 18.71 -2.82 11.38
N CYS A 46 18.71 -3.19 12.66
CA CYS A 46 19.92 -3.50 13.41
C CYS A 46 20.07 -4.97 13.77
N ASP A 47 19.15 -5.84 13.32
CA ASP A 47 19.03 -7.25 13.75
C ASP A 47 19.07 -7.40 15.27
N ALA A 48 18.43 -6.45 15.97
CA ALA A 48 18.46 -6.36 17.41
C ALA A 48 17.39 -7.27 18.04
N LYS A 49 17.79 -8.06 19.04
CA LYS A 49 16.89 -8.95 19.78
C LYS A 49 16.36 -8.21 21.01
N ILE A 50 15.10 -7.76 20.96
CA ILE A 50 14.50 -6.89 21.98
C ILE A 50 13.19 -7.49 22.48
N ALA A 51 12.95 -7.36 23.79
CA ALA A 51 11.65 -7.57 24.41
C ALA A 51 11.22 -6.28 25.13
N LEU A 52 9.95 -5.95 25.00
CA LEU A 52 9.33 -4.79 25.63
C LEU A 52 8.01 -5.21 26.28
N VAL A 53 7.85 -4.90 27.57
CA VAL A 53 6.62 -5.14 28.34
C VAL A 53 6.14 -3.82 28.91
N VAL A 54 4.88 -3.49 28.66
CA VAL A 54 4.25 -2.23 29.07
C VAL A 54 2.93 -2.52 29.76
N PHE A 55 2.78 -2.02 30.98
CA PHE A 55 1.54 -2.09 31.75
C PHE A 55 0.73 -0.82 31.54
N SER A 56 -0.55 -0.95 31.24
CA SER A 56 -1.45 0.21 31.18
C SER A 56 -1.83 0.70 32.57
N PRO A 57 -2.34 1.93 32.70
CA PRO A 57 -2.92 2.40 33.95
C PRO A 57 -4.10 1.53 34.44
N SER A 58 -4.71 0.74 33.55
CA SER A 58 -5.77 -0.23 33.83
C SER A 58 -5.24 -1.65 34.04
N GLU A 59 -3.94 -1.80 34.35
CA GLU A 59 -3.26 -3.07 34.66
C GLU A 59 -3.20 -4.10 33.52
N ASN A 60 -3.61 -3.71 32.31
CA ASN A 60 -3.49 -4.56 31.13
C ASN A 60 -2.03 -4.62 30.66
N VAL A 61 -1.57 -5.84 30.35
CA VAL A 61 -0.21 -6.08 29.86
C VAL A 61 -0.19 -6.05 28.34
N PHE A 62 0.75 -5.29 27.80
CA PHE A 62 1.05 -5.27 26.37
C PHE A 62 2.51 -5.61 26.17
N SER A 63 2.80 -6.43 25.18
CA SER A 63 4.14 -6.91 24.94
C SER A 63 4.53 -6.89 23.47
N PHE A 64 5.82 -6.74 23.23
CA PHE A 64 6.46 -6.85 21.93
C PHE A 64 7.75 -7.65 22.12
N GLY A 65 8.08 -8.52 21.18
CA GLY A 65 9.34 -9.24 21.18
C GLY A 65 9.80 -9.59 19.78
N HIS A 66 11.08 -9.41 19.52
CA HIS A 66 11.73 -9.83 18.28
C HIS A 66 12.93 -10.73 18.60
N PRO A 67 13.00 -11.97 18.07
CA PRO A 67 12.06 -12.60 17.14
C PRO A 67 10.75 -13.10 17.81
N ASN A 68 10.79 -13.42 19.10
CA ASN A 68 9.64 -13.74 19.94
C ASN A 68 9.97 -13.27 21.37
N ILE A 69 8.98 -12.77 22.10
CA ILE A 69 9.17 -12.29 23.46
C ILE A 69 9.66 -13.39 24.41
N ASP A 70 9.09 -14.59 24.34
CA ASP A 70 9.46 -15.69 25.23
C ASP A 70 10.93 -16.07 25.02
N THR A 71 11.37 -16.18 23.76
CA THR A 71 12.77 -16.48 23.43
C THR A 71 13.75 -15.44 23.99
N VAL A 72 13.37 -14.16 23.98
CA VAL A 72 14.23 -13.09 24.51
C VAL A 72 14.23 -13.11 26.04
N ILE A 73 13.08 -13.32 26.68
CA ILE A 73 12.95 -13.41 28.13
C ILE A 73 13.69 -14.65 28.66
N ASP A 74 13.48 -15.82 28.06
CA ASP A 74 14.14 -17.07 28.44
C ASP A 74 15.66 -16.92 28.37
N ARG A 75 16.17 -16.27 27.31
CA ARG A 75 17.59 -15.98 27.17
C ARG A 75 18.10 -15.08 28.29
N TYR A 76 17.36 -14.03 28.61
CA TYR A 76 17.72 -13.11 29.69
C TYR A 76 17.75 -13.82 31.05
N LEU A 77 16.73 -14.63 31.34
CA LEU A 77 16.61 -15.36 32.61
C LEU A 77 17.62 -16.50 32.74
N SER A 78 17.94 -17.19 31.65
CA SER A 78 18.86 -18.34 31.65
C SER A 78 20.30 -17.96 31.99
N ARG A 79 20.67 -16.67 32.00
CA ARG A 79 22.03 -16.14 32.27
C ARG A 79 23.15 -16.83 31.48
N ILE A 80 22.82 -17.52 30.39
CA ILE A 80 23.80 -18.19 29.54
C ILE A 80 24.60 -17.05 28.90
N PRO A 81 25.91 -16.90 29.20
CA PRO A 81 26.78 -16.03 28.39
C PRO A 81 26.64 -16.49 26.94
N PRO A 82 26.90 -15.65 25.92
CA PRO A 82 26.93 -16.14 24.55
C PRO A 82 28.04 -17.20 24.43
N GLN A 83 27.68 -18.45 24.70
CA GLN A 83 28.43 -19.61 24.31
C GLN A 83 28.45 -19.53 22.80
N ASN A 84 29.62 -19.71 22.20
CA ASN A 84 29.76 -19.97 20.77
C ASN A 84 28.98 -21.26 20.44
N ASN A 85 27.66 -21.16 20.39
CA ASN A 85 26.78 -22.25 20.02
C ASN A 85 26.74 -22.19 18.50
N ASP A 86 27.52 -23.05 17.85
CA ASP A 86 27.46 -23.31 16.39
C ASP A 86 26.01 -23.43 15.90
N ILE A 87 25.10 -23.93 16.75
CA ILE A 87 23.66 -24.02 16.51
C ILE A 87 23.02 -22.64 16.26
N MET A 88 23.38 -21.61 17.03
CA MET A 88 22.85 -20.25 16.83
C MET A 88 23.40 -19.62 15.55
N GLN A 89 24.67 -19.84 15.22
CA GLN A 89 25.23 -19.42 13.93
C GLN A 89 24.55 -20.13 12.77
N PHE A 90 24.23 -21.42 12.90
CA PHE A 90 23.51 -22.18 11.88
C PHE A 90 22.09 -21.67 11.69
N ILE A 91 21.38 -21.35 12.78
CA ILE A 91 20.04 -20.76 12.74
C ILE A 91 20.10 -19.38 12.08
N GLU A 92 21.09 -18.56 12.43
CA GLU A 92 21.27 -17.21 11.88
C GLU A 92 21.66 -17.23 10.40
N ALA A 93 22.55 -18.14 10.01
CA ALA A 93 22.92 -18.37 8.61
C ALA A 93 21.71 -18.84 7.79
N ARG A 94 20.93 -19.80 8.29
CA ARG A 94 19.71 -20.27 7.63
C ARG A 94 18.67 -19.17 7.53
N HIS A 95 18.49 -18.36 8.58
CA HIS A 95 17.59 -17.22 8.56
C HIS A 95 18.02 -16.19 7.50
N LYS A 96 19.32 -15.91 7.41
CA LYS A 96 19.90 -15.01 6.42
C LYS A 96 19.69 -15.51 4.99
N THR A 97 19.91 -16.81 4.73
CA THR A 97 19.63 -17.42 3.43
C THR A 97 18.16 -17.28 3.05
N ASN A 98 17.24 -17.60 3.97
CA ASN A 98 15.81 -17.46 3.73
C ASN A 98 15.42 -16.00 3.41
N VAL A 99 15.96 -15.02 4.15
CA VAL A 99 15.70 -13.60 3.91
C VAL A 99 16.21 -13.18 2.53
N CYS A 100 17.42 -13.62 2.13
CA CYS A 100 17.94 -13.37 0.79
C CYS A 100 17.05 -13.95 -0.30
N GLU A 101 16.65 -15.22 -0.19
CA GLU A 101 15.77 -15.88 -1.17
C GLU A 101 14.42 -15.16 -1.30
N ILE A 102 13.80 -14.78 -0.18
CA ILE A 102 12.53 -14.03 -0.18
C ILE A 102 12.72 -12.66 -0.83
N ASN A 103 13.83 -11.98 -0.54
CA ASN A 103 14.12 -10.67 -1.10
C ASN A 103 14.36 -10.74 -2.62
N ASP A 104 15.01 -11.80 -3.10
CA ASP A 104 15.22 -12.04 -4.53
C ASP A 104 13.88 -12.29 -5.25
N GLN A 105 12.99 -13.10 -4.65
CA GLN A 105 11.63 -13.31 -5.17
C GLN A 105 10.83 -12.01 -5.21
N LEU A 106 10.90 -11.20 -4.15
CA LEU A 106 10.21 -9.92 -4.06
C LEU A 106 10.71 -8.96 -5.14
N THR A 107 12.03 -8.93 -5.37
CA THR A 107 12.64 -8.12 -6.43
C THR A 107 12.19 -8.57 -7.81
N GLN A 108 12.13 -9.88 -8.06
CA GLN A 108 11.64 -10.43 -9.32
C GLN A 108 10.17 -10.06 -9.58
N ILE A 109 9.30 -10.24 -8.59
CA ILE A 109 7.87 -9.90 -8.69
C ILE A 109 7.68 -8.41 -8.94
N ASN A 110 8.40 -7.55 -8.22
CA ASN A 110 8.32 -6.10 -8.42
C ASN A 110 8.76 -5.70 -9.84
N ASN A 111 9.82 -6.30 -10.37
CA ASN A 111 10.27 -6.02 -11.73
C ASN A 111 9.21 -6.45 -12.77
N THR A 112 8.62 -7.63 -12.61
CA THR A 112 7.52 -8.08 -13.49
C THR A 112 6.33 -7.14 -13.41
N LEU A 113 5.95 -6.73 -12.20
CA LEU A 113 4.83 -5.82 -11.97
C LEU A 113 5.07 -4.43 -12.59
N ASP A 114 6.31 -3.93 -12.58
CA ASP A 114 6.67 -2.67 -13.24
C ASP A 114 6.60 -2.77 -14.76
N VAL A 115 6.95 -3.92 -15.34
CA VAL A 115 6.78 -4.16 -16.80
C VAL A 115 5.29 -4.20 -17.16
N GLU A 116 4.48 -4.95 -16.40
CA GLU A 116 3.03 -5.04 -16.61
C GLU A 116 2.35 -3.67 -16.48
N LYS A 117 2.77 -2.84 -15.51
CA LYS A 117 2.26 -1.47 -15.37
C LYS A 117 2.58 -0.61 -16.59
N LYS A 118 3.82 -0.65 -17.08
CA LYS A 118 4.22 0.11 -18.28
C LYS A 118 3.42 -0.33 -19.51
N LEU A 119 3.24 -1.63 -19.70
CA LEU A 119 2.38 -2.16 -20.76
C LEU A 119 0.94 -1.69 -20.63
N GLY A 120 0.39 -1.69 -19.41
CA GLY A 120 -0.95 -1.16 -19.13
C GLY A 120 -1.09 0.33 -19.45
N ASP A 121 -0.07 1.12 -19.13
CA ASP A 121 -0.03 2.56 -19.43
C ASP A 121 0.06 2.82 -20.95
N GLU A 122 0.88 2.06 -21.67
CA GLU A 122 0.98 2.13 -23.14
C GLU A 122 -0.33 1.74 -23.83
N LEU A 123 -0.97 0.65 -23.39
CA LEU A 123 -2.28 0.23 -23.90
C LEU A 123 -3.35 1.27 -23.64
N SER A 124 -3.34 1.90 -22.46
CA SER A 124 -4.27 2.99 -22.11
C SER A 124 -4.06 4.21 -23.01
N HIS A 125 -2.80 4.52 -23.35
CA HIS A 125 -2.47 5.61 -24.26
C HIS A 125 -2.96 5.33 -25.69
N LEU A 126 -2.63 4.15 -26.23
CA LEU A 126 -3.09 3.72 -27.56
C LEU A 126 -4.61 3.71 -27.63
N GLN A 127 -5.29 3.15 -26.62
CA GLN A 127 -6.74 3.15 -26.58
C GLN A 127 -7.30 4.57 -26.68
N LYS A 128 -6.72 5.54 -25.98
CA LYS A 128 -7.14 6.94 -26.04
C LYS A 128 -6.89 7.56 -27.42
N GLU A 129 -5.76 7.24 -28.06
CA GLU A 129 -5.47 7.67 -29.44
C GLU A 129 -6.47 7.08 -30.45
N TYR A 130 -6.74 5.77 -30.40
CA TYR A 130 -7.75 5.11 -31.21
C TYR A 130 -9.14 5.71 -30.98
N GLU A 131 -9.51 5.99 -29.73
CA GLU A 131 -10.77 6.65 -29.37
C GLU A 131 -10.87 8.07 -29.96
N THR A 132 -9.76 8.80 -30.11
CA THR A 132 -9.77 10.11 -30.77
C THR A 132 -9.82 10.02 -32.30
N GLN A 133 -9.10 9.08 -32.90
CA GLN A 133 -8.96 8.96 -34.36
C GLN A 133 -10.13 8.25 -35.02
N PHE A 134 -10.69 7.24 -34.35
CA PHE A 134 -11.80 6.41 -34.83
C PHE A 134 -12.96 6.44 -33.85
N TRP A 135 -13.31 7.62 -33.34
CA TRP A 135 -14.35 7.79 -32.33
C TRP A 135 -15.71 7.13 -32.71
N TRP A 136 -15.99 6.95 -34.01
CA TRP A 136 -17.19 6.28 -34.52
C TRP A 136 -17.18 4.75 -34.39
N THR A 137 -16.03 4.11 -34.12
CA THR A 137 -15.94 2.65 -33.89
C THR A 137 -16.21 2.26 -32.44
N CYS A 138 -16.27 3.24 -31.53
CA CYS A 138 -16.64 3.03 -30.14
C CYS A 138 -18.14 2.77 -29.98
N SER A 139 -18.53 2.02 -28.94
CA SER A 139 -19.95 1.84 -28.59
C SER A 139 -20.64 3.19 -28.40
N HIS A 140 -21.89 3.33 -28.87
CA HIS A 140 -22.66 4.58 -28.79
C HIS A 140 -22.79 5.15 -27.37
N ASN A 141 -22.66 4.32 -26.33
CA ASN A 141 -22.69 4.73 -24.92
C ASN A 141 -21.47 5.57 -24.51
N ARG A 142 -20.42 5.61 -25.33
CA ARG A 142 -19.15 6.29 -25.06
C ARG A 142 -18.93 7.55 -25.89
N MET A 143 -19.88 7.90 -26.77
CA MET A 143 -19.83 9.10 -27.61
C MET A 143 -20.42 10.31 -26.89
N ASN A 144 -19.78 11.48 -27.01
CA ASN A 144 -20.38 12.75 -26.58
C ASN A 144 -21.55 13.15 -27.50
N TRP A 145 -22.50 13.94 -27.00
CA TRP A 145 -23.69 14.36 -27.73
C TRP A 145 -23.39 15.01 -29.09
N ILE A 146 -22.34 15.83 -29.18
CA ILE A 146 -21.88 16.45 -30.43
C ILE A 146 -21.44 15.39 -31.45
N GLN A 147 -20.67 14.40 -31.01
CA GLN A 147 -20.22 13.27 -31.84
C GLN A 147 -21.41 12.43 -32.30
N LEU A 148 -22.38 12.21 -31.42
CA LEU A 148 -23.58 11.40 -31.69
C LEU A 148 -24.48 12.05 -32.76
N GLU A 149 -24.61 13.37 -32.77
CA GLU A 149 -25.36 14.09 -33.81
C GLU A 149 -24.63 14.08 -35.17
N ILE A 150 -23.29 14.21 -35.17
CA ILE A 150 -22.47 14.06 -36.39
C ILE A 150 -22.62 12.65 -36.96
N PHE A 151 -22.54 11.62 -36.11
CA PHE A 151 -22.66 10.22 -36.51
C PHE A 151 -24.04 9.91 -37.10
N LYS A 152 -25.10 10.38 -36.45
CA LYS A 152 -26.48 10.27 -36.94
C LYS A 152 -26.68 10.94 -38.30
N LYS A 153 -26.06 12.10 -38.55
CA LYS A 153 -26.12 12.77 -39.86
C LYS A 153 -25.42 11.95 -40.94
N ALA A 154 -24.22 11.43 -40.65
CA ALA A 154 -23.48 10.57 -41.57
C ALA A 154 -24.25 9.28 -41.91
N LEU A 155 -24.90 8.62 -40.94
CA LEU A 155 -25.74 7.45 -41.18
C LEU A 155 -26.96 7.76 -42.08
N LYS A 156 -27.57 8.94 -41.93
CA LYS A 156 -28.65 9.38 -42.82
C LYS A 156 -28.17 9.58 -44.25
N GLU A 157 -27.01 10.21 -44.43
CA GLU A 157 -26.40 10.41 -45.76
C GLU A 157 -26.05 9.07 -46.41
N PHE A 158 -25.42 8.15 -45.66
CA PHE A 158 -25.12 6.80 -46.14
C PHE A 158 -26.38 6.05 -46.57
N ARG A 159 -27.45 6.09 -45.76
CA ARG A 159 -28.74 5.47 -46.10
C ARG A 159 -29.31 6.02 -47.42
N ASN A 160 -29.25 7.34 -47.61
CA ASN A 160 -29.74 7.98 -48.83
C ASN A 160 -28.91 7.56 -50.06
N LEU A 161 -27.58 7.44 -49.91
CA LEU A 161 -26.70 6.95 -50.98
C LEU A 161 -27.01 5.49 -51.36
N VAL A 162 -27.23 4.63 -50.37
CA VAL A 162 -27.61 3.23 -50.60
C VAL A 162 -28.94 3.16 -51.35
N ALA A 163 -29.95 3.93 -50.92
CA ALA A 163 -31.26 3.99 -51.57
C ALA A 163 -31.15 4.40 -53.05
N GLN A 164 -30.37 5.46 -53.35
CA GLN A 164 -30.11 5.90 -54.72
C GLN A 164 -29.39 4.84 -55.57
N HIS A 165 -28.53 4.04 -54.96
CA HIS A 165 -27.82 2.97 -55.68
C HIS A 165 -28.74 1.78 -55.98
N THR A 166 -29.63 1.41 -55.05
CA THR A 166 -30.67 0.41 -55.30
C THR A 166 -31.64 0.86 -56.39
N ASP A 167 -32.05 2.13 -56.41
CA ASP A 167 -32.93 2.67 -57.46
C ASP A 167 -32.25 2.67 -58.84
N ARG A 168 -30.92 2.76 -58.89
CA ARG A 168 -30.12 2.64 -60.12
C ARG A 168 -29.90 1.21 -60.61
N LEU A 169 -30.02 0.21 -59.74
CA LEU A 169 -29.85 -1.21 -60.07
C LEU A 169 -31.17 -1.90 -60.43
N VAL A 170 -32.31 -1.24 -60.21
CA VAL A 170 -33.67 -1.76 -60.49
C VAL A 170 -34.19 -1.30 -61.89
N ILE A 171 -33.29 -0.88 -62.78
CA ILE A 171 -33.54 -0.66 -64.22
C ILE A 171 -32.78 -1.73 -65.00
#